data_AF-A0A2A9NVE9-F1
#
_entry.id   AF-A0A2A9NVE9-F1
#
_cell.length_a   1.000
_cell.length_b   1.000
_cell.length_c   1.000
_cell.angle_alpha   90.00
_cell.angle_beta   90.00
_cell.angle_gamma   90.00
#
_symmetry.space_group_name_H-M   'P 1'
#
loop_
_entity.id
_entity.type
_entity.pdbx_description
1 polymer ?
#
loop_
_entity_poly.entity_id
_entity_poly.type
_entity_poly.pdbx_seq_one_letter_code
_entity_poly.pdbx_strand_id
1 'polypeptide(L)'
;ARRRSVSDVNLDLEDILRRCAVQPIDQSSLTELQEIEKEHGPPLYAIKKIIRSVRLAVRELVDDSEKLLETELYLLWLEGYQPVLTAVENILSAKLPGTRRRVPGLGWICFTILYHLIDEYVSEVNAHQDGWSHRSMGLGPSDHPSTMSLAEESKDSSADERSEVALANAGALFNQYDTVMAMAVRRYKAECGKTKRVACSIGRKECALGSSCCLLCEQTGFGSDGVTENMLLTRTRALMRRWRNEVNSDYYIFKIQAY
;
A
#
# COMPACT_ATOMS: atom_id res chain seq x y z
N ALA A 1 -31.12 -11.60 -32.82
CA ALA A 1 -29.69 -11.67 -32.46
C ALA A 1 -29.58 -11.97 -30.97
N ARG A 2 -29.10 -13.17 -30.61
CA ARG A 2 -28.87 -13.58 -29.21
C ARG A 2 -27.73 -12.74 -28.64
N ARG A 3 -28.00 -11.97 -27.58
CA ARG A 3 -26.95 -11.37 -26.73
C ARG A 3 -26.13 -12.54 -26.18
N ARG A 4 -24.87 -12.67 -26.59
CA ARG A 4 -23.90 -13.50 -25.88
C ARG A 4 -23.78 -12.90 -24.49
N SER A 5 -24.17 -13.66 -23.47
CA SER A 5 -23.70 -13.44 -22.10
C SER A 5 -22.17 -13.53 -22.17
N VAL A 6 -21.51 -12.38 -22.10
CA VAL A 6 -20.07 -12.32 -21.87
C VAL A 6 -19.88 -12.97 -20.51
N SER A 7 -19.16 -14.09 -20.52
CA SER A 7 -18.76 -14.84 -19.33
C SER A 7 -18.20 -13.89 -18.28
N ASP A 8 -18.66 -14.03 -17.03
CA ASP A 8 -18.01 -13.50 -15.83
C ASP A 8 -16.55 -14.00 -15.81
N VAL A 9 -15.63 -13.26 -16.42
CA VAL A 9 -14.22 -13.43 -16.17
C VAL A 9 -13.97 -12.71 -14.85
N ASN A 10 -14.13 -13.44 -13.75
CA ASN A 10 -13.82 -12.93 -12.42
C ASN A 10 -12.29 -12.77 -12.33
N LEU A 11 -11.78 -11.61 -12.75
CA LEU A 11 -10.35 -11.31 -12.76
C LEU A 11 -9.83 -11.22 -11.32
N ASP A 12 -9.00 -12.18 -10.91
CA ASP A 12 -8.40 -12.21 -9.58
C ASP A 12 -7.09 -11.43 -9.55
N LEU A 13 -7.14 -10.21 -9.01
CA LEU A 13 -5.96 -9.33 -8.88
C LEU A 13 -4.83 -9.99 -8.10
N GLU A 14 -5.14 -10.80 -7.08
CA GLU A 14 -4.11 -11.47 -6.27
C GLU A 14 -3.29 -12.44 -7.12
N ASP A 15 -3.96 -13.24 -7.95
CA ASP A 15 -3.31 -14.19 -8.86
C ASP A 15 -2.52 -13.49 -9.97
N ILE A 16 -3.05 -12.39 -10.50
CA ILE A 16 -2.34 -11.57 -11.49
C ILE A 16 -1.05 -10.99 -10.90
N LEU A 17 -1.13 -10.40 -9.70
CA LEU A 17 0.05 -9.85 -9.02
C LEU A 17 1.05 -10.95 -8.67
N ARG A 18 0.59 -12.11 -8.19
CA ARG A 18 1.46 -13.26 -7.91
C ARG A 18 2.23 -13.72 -9.15
N ARG A 19 1.58 -13.80 -10.32
CA ARG A 19 2.26 -14.09 -11.60
C ARG A 19 3.31 -13.04 -11.96
N CYS A 20 2.94 -11.76 -11.85
CA CYS A 20 3.83 -10.63 -12.12
C CYS A 20 5.03 -10.54 -11.17
N ALA A 21 4.95 -11.12 -9.97
CA ALA A 21 6.05 -11.14 -9.01
C ALA A 21 7.15 -12.15 -9.39
N VAL A 22 6.80 -13.30 -9.98
CA VAL A 22 7.71 -14.46 -10.15
C VAL A 22 8.31 -14.54 -11.54
N GLN A 23 7.60 -14.10 -12.58
CA GLN A 23 8.01 -14.27 -13.98
C GLN A 23 8.31 -12.93 -14.66
N PRO A 24 9.12 -12.92 -15.74
CA PRO A 24 9.13 -11.81 -16.67
C PRO A 24 7.70 -11.54 -17.13
N ILE A 25 7.27 -10.29 -17.01
CA ILE A 25 5.88 -9.93 -17.25
C ILE A 25 5.49 -10.25 -18.69
N ASP A 26 4.50 -11.12 -18.82
CA ASP A 26 3.91 -11.49 -20.10
C ASP A 26 2.86 -10.45 -20.55
N GLN A 27 2.57 -10.44 -21.85
CA GLN A 27 1.63 -9.49 -22.42
C GLN A 27 0.20 -9.76 -21.93
N SER A 28 -0.14 -11.01 -21.62
CA SER A 28 -1.44 -11.44 -21.05
C SER A 28 -1.72 -10.76 -19.72
N SER A 29 -0.80 -10.85 -18.75
CA SER A 29 -1.01 -10.25 -17.42
C SER A 29 -1.14 -8.72 -17.50
N LEU A 30 -0.42 -8.08 -18.44
CA LEU A 30 -0.56 -6.64 -18.68
C LEU A 30 -1.93 -6.28 -19.25
N THR A 31 -2.46 -7.09 -20.18
CA THR A 31 -3.79 -6.87 -20.74
C THR A 31 -4.87 -7.07 -19.69
N GLU A 32 -4.78 -8.12 -18.87
CA GLU A 32 -5.72 -8.36 -17.77
C GLU A 32 -5.72 -7.21 -16.75
N LEU A 33 -4.54 -6.68 -16.38
CA LEU A 33 -4.45 -5.50 -15.50
C LEU A 33 -5.13 -4.26 -16.09
N GLN A 34 -5.00 -4.03 -17.39
CA GLN A 34 -5.64 -2.92 -18.10
C GLN A 34 -7.15 -3.12 -18.28
N GLU A 35 -7.66 -4.35 -18.20
CA GLU A 35 -9.09 -4.66 -18.25
C GLU A 35 -9.76 -4.41 -16.90
N ILE A 36 -9.08 -4.71 -15.78
CA ILE A 36 -9.55 -4.36 -14.42
C ILE A 36 -9.88 -2.86 -14.30
N GLU A 37 -9.06 -2.01 -14.91
CA GLU A 37 -9.30 -0.55 -14.98
C GLU A 37 -10.65 -0.21 -15.61
N LYS A 38 -11.01 -0.88 -16.70
CA LYS A 38 -12.13 -0.50 -17.57
C LYS A 38 -13.47 -0.99 -17.04
N GLU A 39 -13.50 -2.15 -16.40
CA GLU A 39 -14.76 -2.85 -16.12
C GLU A 39 -15.24 -2.74 -14.66
N HIS A 40 -14.35 -2.63 -13.67
CA HIS A 40 -14.71 -2.92 -12.28
C HIS A 40 -14.52 -1.80 -11.25
N GLY A 41 -14.01 -0.63 -11.66
CA GLY A 41 -13.72 0.45 -10.72
C GLY A 41 -12.55 0.10 -9.77
N PRO A 42 -12.37 0.83 -8.66
CA PRO A 42 -11.11 0.78 -7.91
C PRO A 42 -10.84 -0.62 -7.34
N PRO A 43 -9.57 -1.08 -7.34
CA PRO A 43 -9.14 -2.41 -6.89
C PRO A 43 -9.36 -2.69 -5.39
N LEU A 44 -10.09 -1.84 -4.67
CA LEU A 44 -10.24 -1.86 -3.22
C LEU A 44 -10.73 -3.21 -2.69
N TYR A 45 -11.75 -3.81 -3.33
CA TYR A 45 -12.24 -5.13 -2.90
C TYR A 45 -11.17 -6.21 -3.03
N ALA A 46 -10.40 -6.18 -4.12
CA ALA A 46 -9.33 -7.13 -4.35
C ALA A 46 -8.14 -6.90 -3.41
N ILE A 47 -7.82 -5.64 -3.07
CA ILE A 47 -6.84 -5.33 -2.02
C ILE A 47 -7.28 -5.87 -0.66
N LYS A 48 -8.55 -5.72 -0.29
CA LYS A 48 -9.09 -6.29 0.96
C LYS A 48 -8.99 -7.82 1.00
N LYS A 49 -9.17 -8.49 -0.14
CA LYS A 49 -8.97 -9.94 -0.26
C LYS A 49 -7.50 -10.33 -0.01
N ILE A 50 -6.55 -9.60 -0.61
CA ILE A 50 -5.11 -9.79 -0.38
C ILE A 50 -4.76 -9.60 1.10
N ILE A 51 -5.28 -8.55 1.73
CA ILE A 51 -5.08 -8.26 3.16
C ILE A 51 -5.57 -9.41 4.03
N ARG A 52 -6.78 -9.91 3.76
CA ARG A 52 -7.31 -11.07 4.47
C ARG A 52 -6.46 -12.32 4.25
N SER A 53 -6.01 -12.57 3.02
CA SER A 53 -5.15 -13.70 2.66
C SER A 53 -3.85 -13.68 3.47
N VAL A 54 -3.18 -12.53 3.54
CA VAL A 54 -1.95 -12.34 4.32
C VAL A 54 -2.20 -12.53 5.82
N ARG A 55 -3.29 -11.98 6.37
CA ARG A 55 -3.62 -12.15 7.79
C ARG A 55 -3.80 -13.63 8.17
N LEU A 56 -4.50 -14.39 7.34
CA LEU A 56 -4.68 -15.83 7.55
C LEU A 56 -3.34 -16.57 7.48
N ALA A 57 -2.51 -16.25 6.49
CA ALA A 57 -1.18 -16.86 6.36
C ALA A 57 -0.29 -16.55 7.58
N VAL A 58 -0.32 -15.32 8.10
CA VAL A 58 0.43 -14.94 9.31
C VAL A 58 -0.12 -15.67 10.54
N ARG A 59 -1.44 -15.82 10.67
CA ARG A 59 -2.04 -16.61 11.76
C ARG A 59 -1.58 -18.07 11.74
N GLU A 60 -1.49 -18.67 10.56
CA GLU A 60 -1.04 -20.06 10.37
C GLU A 60 0.46 -20.24 10.63
N LEU A 61 1.28 -19.20 10.42
CA LEU A 61 2.72 -19.24 10.61
C LEU A 61 3.14 -19.12 12.08
N VAL A 62 2.36 -18.39 12.88
CA VAL A 62 2.72 -18.07 14.27
C VAL A 62 2.32 -19.21 15.20
N ASP A 63 3.30 -19.79 15.88
CA ASP A 63 3.08 -20.76 16.96
C ASP A 63 2.48 -20.06 18.19
N ASP A 64 1.48 -20.69 18.82
CA ASP A 64 0.84 -20.18 20.02
C ASP A 64 1.66 -20.46 21.30
N SER A 65 2.84 -21.08 21.18
CA SER A 65 3.73 -21.39 22.31
C SER A 65 4.34 -20.16 22.99
N GLU A 66 4.53 -19.07 22.24
CA GLU A 66 5.07 -17.80 22.74
C GLU A 66 4.17 -16.64 22.32
N LYS A 67 4.06 -15.62 23.16
CA LYS A 67 3.32 -14.41 22.79
C LYS A 67 4.13 -13.62 21.77
N LEU A 68 3.54 -13.40 20.60
CA LEU A 68 4.07 -12.51 19.57
C LEU A 68 3.94 -11.06 20.04
N LEU A 69 4.93 -10.20 19.78
CA LEU A 69 4.77 -8.77 20.05
C LEU A 69 3.81 -8.15 19.02
N GLU A 70 3.05 -7.12 19.38
CA GLU A 70 2.20 -6.43 18.40
C GLU A 70 3.03 -5.74 17.32
N THR A 71 4.17 -5.16 17.70
CA THR A 71 5.13 -4.60 16.73
C THR A 71 5.58 -5.63 15.69
N GLU A 72 5.85 -6.86 16.12
CA GLU A 72 6.19 -7.99 15.24
C GLU A 72 5.01 -8.43 14.38
N LEU A 73 3.79 -8.49 14.93
CA LEU A 73 2.59 -8.82 14.16
C LEU A 73 2.38 -7.84 13.00
N TYR A 74 2.49 -6.54 13.26
CA TYR A 74 2.33 -5.51 12.24
C TYR A 74 3.43 -5.60 11.18
N LEU A 75 4.67 -5.91 11.58
CA LEU A 75 5.76 -6.21 10.66
C LEU A 75 5.44 -7.42 9.77
N LEU A 76 4.99 -8.54 10.34
CA LEU A 76 4.67 -9.76 9.58
C LEU A 76 3.56 -9.52 8.55
N TRP A 77 2.55 -8.70 8.88
CA TRP A 77 1.55 -8.29 7.89
C TRP A 77 2.17 -7.47 6.77
N LEU A 78 3.03 -6.50 7.11
CA LEU A 78 3.71 -5.67 6.12
C LEU A 78 4.63 -6.50 5.19
N GLU A 79 5.32 -7.50 5.74
CA GLU A 79 6.14 -8.45 5.01
C GLU A 79 5.32 -9.34 4.09
N GLY A 80 4.15 -9.80 4.54
CA GLY A 80 3.24 -10.61 3.72
C GLY A 80 2.78 -9.90 2.44
N TYR A 81 2.85 -8.58 2.38
CA TYR A 81 2.54 -7.79 1.18
C TYR A 81 3.71 -7.59 0.22
N GLN A 82 4.93 -8.02 0.56
CA GLN A 82 6.11 -7.91 -0.33
C GLN A 82 5.87 -8.45 -1.75
N PRO A 83 5.17 -9.58 -1.97
CA PRO A 83 4.90 -10.06 -3.33
C PRO A 83 4.13 -9.04 -4.18
N VAL A 84 3.23 -8.26 -3.58
CA VAL A 84 2.51 -7.17 -4.26
C VAL A 84 3.47 -6.04 -4.63
N LEU A 85 4.38 -5.67 -3.73
CA LEU A 85 5.38 -4.63 -3.98
C LEU A 85 6.32 -5.04 -5.15
N THR A 86 6.82 -6.27 -5.13
CA THR A 86 7.65 -6.84 -6.20
C THR A 86 6.90 -6.89 -7.53
N ALA A 87 5.63 -7.34 -7.52
CA ALA A 87 4.80 -7.34 -8.72
C ALA A 87 4.67 -5.93 -9.31
N VAL A 88 4.37 -4.94 -8.48
CA VAL A 88 4.22 -3.55 -8.91
C VAL A 88 5.53 -3.00 -9.47
N GLU A 89 6.67 -3.29 -8.85
CA GLU A 89 7.98 -2.88 -9.35
C GLU A 89 8.28 -3.49 -10.74
N ASN A 90 8.00 -4.78 -10.91
CA ASN A 90 8.13 -5.46 -12.19
C ASN A 90 7.22 -4.81 -13.24
N ILE A 91 5.96 -4.52 -12.88
CA ILE A 91 4.96 -3.91 -13.78
C ILE A 91 5.42 -2.51 -14.24
N LEU A 92 5.93 -1.69 -13.32
CA LEU A 92 6.46 -0.36 -13.64
C LEU A 92 7.72 -0.39 -14.51
N SER A 93 8.45 -1.52 -14.49
CA SER A 93 9.66 -1.77 -15.27
C SER A 93 9.37 -2.42 -16.62
N ALA A 94 8.15 -2.89 -16.85
CA ALA A 94 7.74 -3.57 -18.08
C ALA A 94 7.91 -2.66 -19.33
N LYS A 95 8.41 -3.26 -20.41
CA LYS A 95 8.64 -2.62 -21.71
C LYS A 95 7.83 -3.31 -22.79
N LEU A 96 7.41 -2.53 -23.78
CA LEU A 96 6.76 -3.08 -24.96
C LEU A 96 7.78 -3.96 -25.72
N PRO A 97 7.42 -5.21 -26.07
CA PRO A 97 8.31 -6.14 -26.77
C PRO A 97 8.93 -5.51 -28.03
N GLY A 98 10.23 -5.74 -28.24
CA GLY A 98 10.96 -5.18 -29.38
C GLY A 98 11.21 -3.67 -29.32
N THR A 99 10.87 -2.99 -28.21
CA THR A 99 11.10 -1.55 -28.06
C THR A 99 11.78 -1.19 -26.74
N ARG A 100 12.34 0.02 -26.68
CA ARG A 100 12.81 0.62 -25.41
C ARG A 100 11.69 1.33 -24.64
N ARG A 101 10.46 1.37 -25.19
CA ARG A 101 9.33 2.12 -24.62
C ARG A 101 8.67 1.31 -23.51
N ARG A 102 8.30 1.99 -22.43
CA ARG A 102 7.50 1.40 -21.33
C ARG A 102 6.03 1.34 -21.73
N VAL A 103 5.33 0.33 -21.21
CA VAL A 103 3.88 0.15 -21.43
C VAL A 103 3.12 1.31 -20.77
N PRO A 104 2.22 2.02 -21.50
CA PRO A 104 1.46 3.13 -20.94
C PRO A 104 0.29 2.65 -20.07
N GLY A 105 -0.22 3.53 -19.21
CA GLY A 105 -1.41 3.32 -18.37
C GLY A 105 -1.14 2.57 -17.06
N LEU A 106 0.06 2.01 -16.89
CA LEU A 106 0.39 1.22 -15.70
C LEU A 106 0.67 2.08 -14.46
N GLY A 107 1.04 3.35 -14.63
CA GLY A 107 1.36 4.23 -13.51
C GLY A 107 0.17 4.45 -12.58
N TRP A 108 -1.02 4.68 -13.16
CA TRP A 108 -2.26 4.85 -12.40
C TRP A 108 -2.64 3.58 -11.64
N ILE A 109 -2.60 2.42 -12.32
CA ILE A 109 -2.96 1.12 -11.74
C ILE A 109 -2.04 0.81 -10.55
N CYS A 110 -0.73 0.85 -10.77
CA CYS A 110 0.27 0.60 -9.74
C CYS A 110 0.14 1.56 -8.55
N PHE A 111 -0.05 2.86 -8.82
CA PHE A 111 -0.24 3.84 -7.75
C PHE A 111 -1.51 3.54 -6.94
N THR A 112 -2.61 3.18 -7.61
CA THR A 112 -3.89 2.90 -6.96
C THR A 112 -3.81 1.65 -6.10
N ILE A 113 -3.16 0.59 -6.58
CA ILE A 113 -2.89 -0.64 -5.82
C ILE A 113 -2.10 -0.31 -4.55
N LEU A 114 -0.93 0.35 -4.69
CA LEU A 114 -0.06 0.65 -3.55
C LEU A 114 -0.73 1.63 -2.56
N TYR A 115 -1.44 2.63 -3.05
CA TYR A 115 -2.16 3.57 -2.20
C TYR A 115 -3.19 2.86 -1.33
N HIS A 116 -4.03 2.01 -1.94
CA HIS A 116 -5.06 1.30 -1.18
C HIS A 116 -4.48 0.21 -0.29
N LEU A 117 -3.38 -0.43 -0.69
CA LEU A 117 -2.68 -1.40 0.15
C LEU A 117 -2.18 -0.77 1.45
N ILE A 118 -1.54 0.40 1.37
CA ILE A 118 -1.07 1.12 2.57
C ILE A 118 -2.24 1.67 3.40
N ASP A 119 -3.25 2.26 2.74
CA ASP A 119 -4.42 2.83 3.42
C ASP A 119 -5.17 1.75 4.23
N GLU A 120 -5.40 0.60 3.62
CA GLU A 120 -6.05 -0.52 4.29
C GLU A 120 -5.13 -1.18 5.33
N TYR A 121 -3.82 -1.28 5.10
CA TYR A 121 -2.88 -1.73 6.14
C TYR A 121 -2.97 -0.86 7.41
N VAL A 122 -2.98 0.48 7.26
CA VAL A 122 -3.14 1.39 8.41
C VAL A 122 -4.51 1.19 9.06
N SER A 123 -5.57 1.03 8.26
CA SER A 123 -6.91 0.73 8.79
C SER A 123 -6.95 -0.57 9.60
N GLU A 124 -6.21 -1.60 9.20
CA GLU A 124 -6.13 -2.87 9.92
C GLU A 124 -5.36 -2.76 11.24
N VAL A 125 -4.25 -2.01 11.25
CA VAL A 125 -3.52 -1.71 12.49
C VAL A 125 -4.43 -0.97 13.48
N ASN A 126 -5.14 0.06 13.00
CA ASN A 126 -6.12 0.78 13.81
C ASN A 126 -7.21 -0.14 14.37
N ALA A 127 -7.82 -0.96 13.50
CA ALA A 127 -8.88 -1.88 13.91
C ALA A 127 -8.39 -2.94 14.91
N HIS A 128 -7.13 -3.38 14.79
CA HIS A 128 -6.52 -4.31 15.74
C HIS A 128 -6.42 -3.71 17.13
N GLN A 129 -5.91 -2.47 17.21
CA GLN A 129 -5.75 -1.74 18.48
C GLN A 129 -7.09 -1.39 19.13
N ASP A 130 -8.07 -0.92 18.34
CA ASP A 130 -9.42 -0.59 18.85
C ASP A 130 -10.18 -1.85 19.31
N GLY A 131 -9.99 -2.97 18.60
CA GLY A 131 -10.68 -4.23 18.81
C GLY A 131 -10.27 -5.00 20.07
N TRP A 132 -9.23 -4.57 20.79
CA TRP A 132 -8.79 -5.22 22.02
C TRP A 132 -9.86 -5.30 23.11
N SER A 133 -10.73 -4.31 23.20
CA SER A 133 -11.85 -4.28 24.14
C SER A 133 -12.84 -5.45 23.93
N HIS A 134 -12.86 -6.07 22.75
CA HIS A 134 -13.77 -7.18 22.40
C HIS A 134 -13.11 -8.56 22.39
N ARG A 135 -11.77 -8.66 22.33
CA ARG A 135 -11.05 -9.95 22.34
C ARG A 135 -11.11 -10.66 23.70
N SER A 136 -11.35 -9.91 24.76
CA SER A 136 -11.55 -10.43 26.13
C SER A 136 -12.90 -11.15 26.32
N MET A 137 -13.84 -11.10 25.36
CA MET A 137 -15.10 -11.83 25.40
C MET A 137 -15.07 -13.03 24.44
N GLY A 138 -14.33 -14.09 24.82
CA GLY A 138 -14.05 -15.25 23.98
C GLY A 138 -15.28 -16.04 23.53
N LEU A 139 -15.70 -15.86 22.27
CA LEU A 139 -16.74 -16.66 21.62
C LEU A 139 -16.43 -17.08 20.16
N GLY A 140 -15.15 -17.16 19.78
CA GLY A 140 -14.74 -17.75 18.51
C GLY A 140 -13.21 -17.84 18.36
N PRO A 141 -12.69 -18.67 17.43
CA PRO A 141 -11.27 -18.63 17.09
C PRO A 141 -10.95 -17.22 16.55
N SER A 142 -10.04 -16.54 17.24
CA SER A 142 -9.52 -15.24 16.84
C SER A 142 -8.79 -15.40 15.50
N ASP A 143 -9.09 -14.55 14.51
CA ASP A 143 -8.35 -14.43 13.24
C ASP A 143 -6.90 -13.93 13.42
N HIS A 144 -6.47 -13.74 14.67
CA HIS A 144 -5.17 -13.19 15.05
C HIS A 144 -4.49 -14.08 16.09
N PRO A 145 -3.15 -14.20 16.03
CA PRO A 145 -2.39 -14.91 17.05
C PRO A 145 -2.47 -14.19 18.40
N SER A 146 -2.11 -14.89 19.48
CA SER A 146 -2.02 -14.27 20.81
C SER A 146 -0.86 -13.28 20.84
N THR A 147 -1.16 -11.99 21.04
CA THR A 147 -0.14 -10.94 21.10
C THR A 147 0.09 -10.39 22.50
N MET A 148 1.31 -9.92 22.76
CA MET A 148 1.63 -8.98 23.83
C MET A 148 1.33 -7.57 23.33
N SER A 149 0.62 -6.80 24.15
CA SER A 149 0.26 -5.43 23.84
C SER A 149 1.45 -4.48 23.77
N LEU A 150 1.37 -3.42 22.96
CA LEU A 150 2.36 -2.32 23.01
C LEU A 150 2.55 -1.73 24.41
N ALA A 151 1.48 -1.68 25.21
CA ALA A 151 1.53 -1.21 26.59
C ALA A 151 2.21 -2.20 27.55
N GLU A 152 2.11 -3.52 27.29
CA GLU A 152 2.88 -4.56 27.98
C GLU A 152 4.33 -4.56 27.51
N GLU A 153 4.58 -4.46 26.20
CA GLU A 153 5.91 -4.38 25.57
C GLU A 153 6.73 -3.27 26.24
N SER A 154 6.18 -2.06 26.37
CA SER A 154 6.87 -0.92 26.99
C SER A 154 7.28 -1.10 28.47
N LYS A 155 6.82 -2.17 29.12
CA LYS A 155 7.10 -2.49 30.53
C LYS A 155 7.93 -3.76 30.68
N ASP A 156 8.18 -4.50 29.61
CA ASP A 156 8.91 -5.76 29.61
C ASP A 156 10.25 -5.56 28.89
N SER A 157 11.34 -5.51 29.64
CA SER A 157 12.69 -5.33 29.09
C SER A 157 13.12 -6.46 28.15
N SER A 158 12.46 -7.63 28.20
CA SER A 158 12.72 -8.72 27.25
C SER A 158 12.10 -8.47 25.86
N ALA A 159 11.15 -7.53 25.76
CA ALA A 159 10.55 -7.11 24.51
C ALA A 159 11.39 -6.02 23.80
N ASP A 160 12.17 -5.22 24.53
CA ASP A 160 12.91 -4.06 24.00
C ASP A 160 13.72 -4.39 22.74
N GLU A 161 14.60 -5.40 22.79
CA GLU A 161 15.46 -5.77 21.65
C GLU A 161 14.63 -6.26 20.44
N ARG A 162 13.58 -7.04 20.69
CA ARG A 162 12.69 -7.56 19.64
C ARG A 162 11.90 -6.44 18.98
N SER A 163 11.34 -5.53 19.77
CA SER A 163 10.61 -4.36 19.29
C SER A 163 11.55 -3.45 18.48
N GLU A 164 12.78 -3.18 18.95
CA GLU A 164 13.77 -2.38 18.20
C GLU A 164 14.12 -3.00 16.84
N VAL A 165 14.34 -4.31 16.79
CA VAL A 165 14.57 -5.03 15.53
C VAL A 165 13.35 -4.95 14.61
N ALA A 166 12.15 -5.15 15.14
CA ALA A 166 10.92 -5.06 14.38
C ALA A 166 10.70 -3.65 13.79
N LEU A 167 10.94 -2.60 14.59
CA LEU A 167 10.88 -1.20 14.17
C LEU A 167 11.87 -0.90 13.03
N ALA A 168 13.12 -1.36 13.16
CA ALA A 168 14.15 -1.16 12.15
C ALA A 168 13.78 -1.85 10.81
N ASN A 169 13.29 -3.09 10.89
CA ASN A 169 12.85 -3.85 9.72
C ASN A 169 11.62 -3.22 9.06
N ALA A 170 10.63 -2.79 9.84
CA ALA A 170 9.46 -2.08 9.33
C ALA A 170 9.87 -0.78 8.62
N GLY A 171 10.79 0.00 9.22
CA GLY A 171 11.36 1.20 8.60
C GLY A 171 12.05 0.90 7.26
N ALA A 172 12.83 -0.18 7.18
CA ALA A 172 13.45 -0.62 5.93
C ALA A 172 12.41 -1.00 4.86
N LEU A 173 11.33 -1.69 5.23
CA LEU A 173 10.24 -2.04 4.31
C LEU A 173 9.49 -0.80 3.83
N PHE A 174 9.14 0.13 4.72
CA PHE A 174 8.49 1.37 4.32
C PHE A 174 9.35 2.21 3.38
N ASN A 175 10.68 2.18 3.52
CA ASN A 175 11.58 2.82 2.57
C ASN A 175 11.53 2.17 1.16
N GLN A 176 11.32 0.85 1.09
CA GLN A 176 11.10 0.15 -0.19
C GLN A 176 9.75 0.56 -0.80
N TYR A 177 8.67 0.53 -0.01
CA TYR A 177 7.35 1.03 -0.42
C TYR A 177 7.42 2.47 -0.92
N ASP A 178 8.11 3.36 -0.21
CA ASP A 178 8.26 4.75 -0.61
C ASP A 178 8.96 4.88 -1.96
N THR A 179 9.97 4.05 -2.22
CA THR A 179 10.72 4.08 -3.47
C THR A 179 9.86 3.64 -4.65
N VAL A 180 9.15 2.51 -4.53
CA VAL A 180 8.30 1.98 -5.61
C VAL A 180 7.05 2.85 -5.81
N MET A 181 6.42 3.31 -4.72
CA MET A 181 5.26 4.19 -4.79
C MET A 181 5.62 5.55 -5.40
N ALA A 182 6.80 6.10 -5.10
CA ALA A 182 7.33 7.29 -5.76
C ALA A 182 7.55 7.06 -7.27
N MET A 183 8.00 5.87 -7.69
CA MET A 183 8.08 5.50 -9.12
C MET A 183 6.69 5.47 -9.75
N ALA A 184 5.71 4.87 -9.08
CA ALA A 184 4.32 4.83 -9.54
C ALA A 184 3.73 6.24 -9.71
N VAL A 185 3.92 7.14 -8.73
CA VAL A 185 3.45 8.55 -8.80
C VAL A 185 4.08 9.28 -9.98
N ARG A 186 5.40 9.16 -10.18
CA ARG A 186 6.08 9.79 -11.32
C ARG A 186 5.54 9.28 -12.65
N ARG A 187 5.32 7.98 -12.75
CA ARG A 187 4.79 7.35 -13.97
C ARG A 187 3.36 7.80 -14.22
N TYR A 188 2.52 7.78 -13.20
CA TYR A 188 1.12 8.23 -13.28
C TYR A 188 1.04 9.69 -13.74
N LYS A 189 1.87 10.58 -13.18
CA LYS A 189 1.96 11.98 -13.61
C LYS A 189 2.35 12.10 -15.09
N ALA A 190 3.33 11.32 -15.54
CA ALA A 190 3.78 11.34 -16.93
C ALA A 190 2.69 10.86 -17.90
N GLU A 191 1.84 9.94 -17.48
CA GLU A 191 0.77 9.35 -18.31
C GLU A 191 -0.48 10.24 -18.37
N CYS A 192 -0.85 10.93 -17.28
CA CYS A 192 -2.08 11.72 -17.22
C CYS A 192 -1.91 13.22 -17.52
N GLY A 193 -0.68 13.66 -17.75
CA GLY A 193 -0.35 15.06 -18.04
C GLY A 193 -0.71 16.02 -16.88
N LYS A 194 -0.85 17.31 -17.21
CA LYS A 194 -1.11 18.40 -16.23
C LYS A 194 -2.60 18.60 -15.90
N THR A 195 -3.40 17.53 -15.89
CA THR A 195 -4.84 17.66 -15.61
C THR A 195 -5.09 18.11 -14.17
N LYS A 196 -5.66 19.31 -13.97
CA LYS A 196 -5.96 19.89 -12.64
C LYS A 196 -6.77 18.97 -11.75
N ARG A 197 -7.80 18.31 -12.29
CA ARG A 197 -8.64 17.37 -11.54
C ARG A 197 -7.82 16.23 -10.92
N VAL A 198 -6.90 15.65 -11.69
CA VAL A 198 -6.03 14.55 -11.24
C VAL A 198 -5.05 15.05 -10.19
N ALA A 199 -4.38 16.18 -10.43
CA ALA A 199 -3.45 16.77 -9.46
C ALA A 199 -4.14 17.14 -8.12
N CYS A 200 -5.36 17.65 -8.16
CA CYS A 200 -6.15 17.90 -6.95
C CYS A 200 -6.51 16.61 -6.21
N SER A 201 -6.90 15.55 -6.92
CA SER A 201 -7.18 14.24 -6.32
C SER A 201 -5.95 13.65 -5.65
N ILE A 202 -4.79 13.73 -6.31
CA ILE A 202 -3.50 13.32 -5.75
C ILE A 202 -3.16 14.13 -4.51
N GLY A 203 -3.40 15.45 -4.51
CA GLY A 203 -3.23 16.29 -3.34
C GLY A 203 -4.09 15.89 -2.13
N ARG A 204 -5.32 15.43 -2.35
CA ARG A 204 -6.18 14.90 -1.28
C ARG A 204 -5.67 13.56 -0.75
N LYS A 205 -5.26 12.68 -1.66
CA LYS A 205 -4.65 11.38 -1.32
C LYS A 205 -3.38 11.57 -0.50
N GLU A 206 -2.56 12.57 -0.82
CA GLU A 206 -1.36 12.88 -0.04
C GLU A 206 -1.69 13.35 1.37
N CYS A 207 -2.68 14.25 1.52
CA CYS A 207 -3.13 14.72 2.83
C CYS A 207 -3.61 13.57 3.70
N ALA A 208 -4.48 12.71 3.14
CA ALA A 208 -4.97 11.51 3.83
C ALA A 208 -3.83 10.55 4.19
N LEU A 209 -2.94 10.25 3.24
CA LEU A 209 -1.79 9.39 3.48
C LEU A 209 -0.87 9.95 4.57
N GLY A 210 -0.65 11.27 4.58
CA GLY A 210 0.14 11.94 5.60
C GLY A 210 -0.45 11.77 6.99
N SER A 211 -1.77 11.97 7.14
CA SER A 211 -2.47 11.72 8.40
C SER A 211 -2.40 10.25 8.84
N SER A 212 -2.66 9.31 7.92
CA SER A 212 -2.58 7.87 8.20
C SER A 212 -1.16 7.44 8.62
N CYS A 213 -0.12 7.97 7.97
CA CYS A 213 1.26 7.69 8.34
C CYS A 213 1.63 8.28 9.71
N CYS A 214 1.12 9.47 10.06
CA CYS A 214 1.39 10.05 11.39
C CYS A 214 0.76 9.19 12.47
N LEU A 215 -0.50 8.81 12.29
CA LEU A 215 -1.21 7.93 13.22
C LEU A 215 -0.49 6.59 13.39
N LEU A 216 -0.09 5.96 12.28
CA LEU A 216 0.68 4.72 12.32
C LEU A 216 2.01 4.87 13.07
N CYS A 217 2.76 5.96 12.80
CA CYS A 217 4.01 6.25 13.48
C CYS A 217 3.81 6.46 14.99
N GLU A 218 2.77 7.18 15.40
CA GLU A 218 2.41 7.42 16.79
C GLU A 218 2.01 6.13 17.51
N GLN A 219 1.25 5.27 16.82
CA GLN A 219 0.74 4.03 17.38
C GLN A 219 1.80 2.93 17.48
N THR A 220 2.69 2.83 16.50
CA THR A 220 3.59 1.66 16.36
C THR A 220 5.05 2.00 16.57
N GLY A 221 5.42 3.28 16.52
CA GLY A 221 6.82 3.73 16.45
C GLY A 221 7.45 3.62 15.06
N PHE A 222 6.76 3.08 14.05
CA PHE A 222 7.32 2.91 12.71
C PHE A 222 7.68 4.25 12.06
N GLY A 223 8.93 4.36 11.59
CA GLY A 223 9.43 5.55 10.91
C GLY A 223 9.70 6.74 11.83
N SER A 224 9.77 6.52 13.15
CA SER A 224 10.26 7.51 14.10
C SER A 224 11.79 7.46 14.18
N ASP A 225 12.45 8.61 14.15
CA ASP A 225 13.89 8.77 14.43
C ASP A 225 14.17 9.30 15.85
N GLY A 226 13.14 9.31 16.71
CA GLY A 226 13.21 9.85 18.07
C GLY A 226 13.07 11.38 18.16
N VAL A 227 12.93 12.11 17.04
CA VAL A 227 12.87 13.60 17.02
C VAL A 227 11.50 14.10 16.54
N THR A 228 10.44 13.29 16.61
CA THR A 228 9.04 13.64 16.30
C THR A 228 8.68 13.80 14.81
N GLU A 229 9.61 13.62 13.87
CA GLU A 229 9.27 13.71 12.44
C GLU A 229 8.86 12.34 11.88
N ASN A 230 7.66 12.27 11.32
CA ASN A 230 7.17 11.09 10.61
C ASN A 230 7.92 10.91 9.28
N MET A 231 8.80 9.91 9.23
CA MET A 231 9.62 9.61 8.06
C MET A 231 8.98 8.64 7.06
N LEU A 232 7.74 8.22 7.29
CA LEU A 232 7.05 7.27 6.42
C LEU A 232 6.60 7.93 5.10
N LEU A 233 6.97 7.26 4.00
CA LEU A 233 6.57 7.58 2.63
C LEU A 233 6.92 9.02 2.20
N THR A 234 8.01 9.57 2.74
CA THR A 234 8.42 10.97 2.56
C THR A 234 8.60 11.35 1.09
N ARG A 235 9.25 10.50 0.27
CA ARG A 235 9.51 10.79 -1.15
C ARG A 235 8.21 10.81 -1.95
N THR A 236 7.36 9.83 -1.71
CA THR A 236 6.04 9.69 -2.35
C THR A 236 5.17 10.91 -2.02
N ARG A 237 5.04 11.24 -0.73
CA ARG A 237 4.27 12.40 -0.28
C ARG A 237 4.81 13.71 -0.87
N ALA A 238 6.13 13.90 -0.88
CA ALA A 238 6.75 15.08 -1.48
C ALA A 238 6.42 15.21 -2.99
N LEU A 239 6.46 14.11 -3.74
CA LEU A 239 6.10 14.10 -5.17
C LEU A 239 4.63 14.43 -5.40
N MET A 240 3.73 13.90 -4.57
CA MET A 240 2.30 14.18 -4.66
C MET A 240 1.99 15.65 -4.34
N ARG A 241 2.61 16.21 -3.29
CA ARG A 241 2.52 17.65 -2.95
C ARG A 241 3.04 18.52 -4.09
N ARG A 242 4.20 18.19 -4.63
CA ARG A 242 4.80 18.92 -5.76
C ARG A 242 3.89 18.89 -6.98
N TRP A 243 3.33 17.73 -7.33
CA TRP A 243 2.41 17.63 -8.45
C TRP A 243 1.16 18.51 -8.27
N ARG A 244 0.56 18.51 -7.08
CA ARG A 244 -0.56 19.40 -6.74
C ARG A 244 -0.18 20.88 -6.92
N ASN A 245 1.00 21.27 -6.42
CA ASN A 245 1.43 22.66 -6.40
C ASN A 245 1.76 23.21 -7.79
N GLU A 246 2.41 22.43 -8.66
CA GLU A 246 2.74 22.85 -10.03
C GLU A 246 1.49 23.29 -10.81
N VAL A 247 0.36 22.60 -10.67
CA VAL A 247 -0.88 22.97 -11.37
C VAL A 247 -1.58 24.18 -10.74
N ASN A 248 -1.40 24.42 -9.44
CA ASN A 248 -1.92 25.60 -8.78
C ASN A 248 -1.11 26.86 -9.14
N SER A 249 0.22 26.76 -9.21
CA SER A 249 1.11 27.87 -9.59
C SER A 249 0.92 28.30 -11.04
N ASP A 250 0.77 27.34 -11.98
CA ASP A 250 0.50 27.65 -13.39
C ASP A 250 -0.80 28.47 -13.54
N TYR A 251 -1.83 28.23 -12.71
CA TYR A 251 -3.10 28.96 -12.76
C TYR A 251 -3.00 30.45 -12.34
N TYR A 252 -2.14 30.78 -11.37
CA TYR A 252 -1.95 32.17 -10.96
C TYR A 252 -1.21 33.00 -12.02
N ILE A 253 -0.29 32.39 -12.75
CA ILE A 253 0.45 33.07 -13.84
C ILE A 253 -0.51 33.42 -14.99
N PHE A 254 -1.37 32.48 -15.41
CA PHE A 254 -2.35 32.75 -16.47
C PHE A 254 -3.43 33.77 -16.07
N LYS A 255 -3.81 33.84 -14.78
CA LYS A 255 -4.75 34.86 -14.31
C LYS A 255 -4.13 36.25 -14.30
N ILE A 256 -2.86 36.40 -13.94
CA ILE A 256 -2.19 37.71 -13.92
C ILE A 256 -1.95 38.25 -15.33
N GLN A 257 -1.81 37.39 -16.34
CA GLN A 257 -1.64 37.81 -17.74
C GLN A 257 -2.96 38.10 -18.48
N ALA A 258 -4.10 37.79 -17.87
CA ALA A 258 -5.43 38.01 -18.44
C ALA A 258 -6.13 39.27 -17.90
N TYR A 259 -5.45 40.03 -17.04
CA TYR A 259 -5.84 41.34 -16.54
C TYR A 259 -4.76 42.37 -16.90
#